data_AF-A0A1I6U0C4-F1
#
_entry.id   AF-A0A1I6U0C4-F1
#
_cell.length_a   1.000
_cell.length_b   1.000
_cell.length_c   1.000
_cell.angle_alpha   90.00
_cell.angle_beta   90.00
_cell.angle_gamma   90.00
#
_symmetry.space_group_name_H-M   'P 1'
#
loop_
_entity.id
_entity.type
_entity.pdbx_description
1 polymer ?
#
loop_
_entity_poly.entity_id
_entity_poly.type
_entity_poly.pdbx_seq_one_letter_code
_entity_poly.pdbx_strand_id
1 'polypeptide(L)'
;MRPPLLAPLLLVSALALLAGPARAEENECRRSPSLASGAPPTFGRISAPGRTAFVKDGLARAGCPDPSAACRERAYLVSADPVILGERRGAYVCAHYRGAGDDMGRTGWLPGEAVAVEPPGAVAPADWLGTWTRAEARIRITQADKPGLLTFGGDATWGAGDPERARRGGVHIGEFAGTVAPQGAAASFAVGENGALPVEAGDASDCKVWLRRVGPWLVVDDNLACGGVNVTFRGLYRRQP
;
A
#
# COMPACT_ATOMS: atom_id res chain seq x y z
N MET A 1 46.50 56.32 45.30
CA MET A 1 47.09 55.42 44.29
C MET A 1 46.52 54.02 44.49
N ARG A 2 46.14 53.36 43.37
CA ARG A 2 45.53 52.02 43.18
C ARG A 2 44.00 51.88 43.44
N PRO A 3 43.19 51.53 42.41
CA PRO A 3 41.76 51.24 42.53
C PRO A 3 41.51 49.72 42.72
N PRO A 4 40.30 49.28 43.12
CA PRO A 4 39.86 47.92 42.90
C PRO A 4 38.73 47.84 41.86
N LEU A 5 39.11 47.28 40.70
CA LEU A 5 38.44 46.23 39.93
C LEU A 5 36.89 46.13 39.98
N LEU A 6 36.26 46.60 38.89
CA LEU A 6 34.97 46.08 38.42
C LEU A 6 35.19 44.70 37.77
N ALA A 7 34.47 43.69 38.23
CA ALA A 7 34.31 42.42 37.53
C ALA A 7 33.06 42.47 36.64
N PRO A 8 33.13 42.15 35.33
CA PRO A 8 31.94 42.01 34.51
C PRO A 8 31.40 40.57 34.64
N LEU A 9 30.12 40.44 34.97
CA LEU A 9 29.37 39.20 34.82
C LEU A 9 29.19 38.92 33.31
N LEU A 10 29.89 37.91 32.80
CA LEU A 10 29.65 37.36 31.46
C LEU A 10 28.49 36.35 31.54
N LEU A 11 27.29 36.77 31.13
CA LEU A 11 26.19 35.87 30.81
C LEU A 11 26.47 35.20 29.46
N VAL A 12 26.87 33.92 29.50
CA VAL A 12 26.97 33.08 28.30
C VAL A 12 25.62 32.41 28.08
N SER A 13 24.82 32.96 27.16
CA SER A 13 23.58 32.32 26.69
C SER A 13 23.94 31.16 25.76
N ALA A 14 23.82 29.92 26.24
CA ALA A 14 23.96 28.72 25.41
C ALA A 14 22.70 28.52 24.56
N LEU A 15 22.79 28.81 23.26
CA LEU A 15 21.79 28.40 22.27
C LEU A 15 21.91 26.89 22.04
N ALA A 16 21.07 26.09 22.69
CA ALA A 16 20.91 24.69 22.35
C ALA A 16 20.11 24.59 21.04
N LEU A 17 20.81 24.37 19.92
CA LEU A 17 20.19 23.94 18.67
C LEU A 17 19.57 22.55 18.88
N LEU A 18 18.26 22.51 19.12
CA LEU A 18 17.45 21.30 19.02
C LEU A 18 17.42 20.86 17.56
N ALA A 19 18.44 20.14 17.11
CA ALA A 19 18.36 19.34 15.91
C ALA A 19 17.38 18.20 16.20
N GLY A 20 16.10 18.43 15.89
CA GLY A 20 15.10 17.36 15.86
C GLY A 20 15.57 16.26 14.91
N PRO A 21 15.20 14.99 15.15
CA PRO A 21 15.58 13.91 14.26
C PRO A 21 14.97 14.20 12.87
N ALA A 22 15.83 14.41 11.88
CA ALA A 22 15.41 14.37 10.49
C ALA A 22 14.91 12.95 10.24
N ARG A 23 13.59 12.77 10.15
CA ARG A 23 13.05 11.54 9.56
C ARG A 23 13.55 11.54 8.12
N ALA A 24 14.47 10.63 7.81
CA ALA A 24 14.81 10.35 6.43
C ALA A 24 13.49 10.04 5.73
N GLU A 25 13.08 10.88 4.77
CA GLU A 25 11.95 10.54 3.92
C GLU A 25 12.30 9.19 3.27
N GLU A 26 11.46 8.19 3.53
CA GLU A 26 11.64 6.84 3.04
C GLU A 26 11.50 6.90 1.50
N ASN A 27 12.62 7.00 0.81
CA ASN A 27 12.67 7.13 -0.65
C ASN A 27 12.56 5.74 -1.30
N GLU A 28 11.51 5.01 -0.94
CA GLU A 28 11.31 3.62 -1.29
C GLU A 28 9.88 3.40 -1.79
N CYS A 29 9.65 3.69 -3.07
CA CYS A 29 8.42 3.28 -3.73
C CYS A 29 8.47 1.79 -4.04
N ARG A 30 8.15 0.95 -3.04
CA ARG A 30 8.23 -0.52 -3.12
C ARG A 30 7.02 -1.26 -2.59
N ARG A 31 6.30 -0.67 -1.63
CA ARG A 31 5.17 -1.31 -0.96
C ARG A 31 3.88 -0.74 -1.49
N SER A 32 2.85 -1.58 -1.62
CA SER A 32 1.49 -1.11 -1.90
C SER A 32 1.05 -0.09 -0.85
N PRO A 33 0.15 0.85 -1.21
CA PRO A 33 -0.29 1.90 -0.28
C PRO A 33 -0.92 1.27 0.96
N SER A 34 -0.60 1.81 2.14
CA SER A 34 -1.29 1.39 3.36
C SER A 34 -2.73 1.92 3.34
N LEU A 35 -3.66 1.08 3.77
CA LEU A 35 -5.06 1.46 3.99
C LEU A 35 -5.36 1.67 5.48
N ALA A 36 -4.57 1.06 6.36
CA ALA A 36 -4.67 1.25 7.81
C ALA A 36 -4.18 2.63 8.26
N SER A 37 -3.34 3.28 7.45
CA SER A 37 -2.74 4.58 7.76
C SER A 37 -2.48 5.40 6.49
N GLY A 38 -2.49 6.73 6.62
CA GLY A 38 -2.21 7.64 5.52
C GLY A 38 -3.43 8.00 4.66
N ALA A 39 -3.18 8.74 3.58
CA ALA A 39 -4.21 9.13 2.64
C ALA A 39 -4.65 7.93 1.79
N PRO A 40 -5.95 7.79 1.45
CA PRO A 40 -6.39 6.73 0.58
C PRO A 40 -5.70 6.80 -0.78
N PRO A 41 -5.33 5.65 -1.38
CA PRO A 41 -4.72 5.64 -2.70
C PRO A 41 -5.67 6.18 -3.76
N THR A 42 -5.10 6.89 -4.73
CA THR A 42 -5.87 7.49 -5.84
C THR A 42 -5.69 6.71 -7.13
N PHE A 43 -6.67 6.78 -8.01
CA PHE A 43 -6.60 6.19 -9.33
C PHE A 43 -6.03 7.18 -10.35
N GLY A 44 -5.33 6.66 -11.36
CA GLY A 44 -4.90 7.45 -12.49
C GLY A 44 -4.55 6.59 -13.69
N ARG A 45 -4.10 7.26 -14.75
CA ARG A 45 -3.60 6.62 -15.98
C ARG A 45 -2.37 7.32 -16.50
N ILE A 46 -1.57 6.58 -17.25
CA ILE A 46 -0.53 7.20 -18.07
C ILE A 46 -1.19 8.06 -19.15
N SER A 47 -0.85 9.34 -19.16
CA SER A 47 -1.31 10.32 -20.15
C SER A 47 -0.24 10.66 -21.17
N ALA A 48 1.04 10.42 -20.85
CA ALA A 48 2.14 10.70 -21.75
C ALA A 48 2.12 9.79 -23.00
N PRO A 49 2.47 10.34 -24.18
CA PRO A 49 2.65 9.53 -25.38
C PRO A 49 3.89 8.62 -25.27
N GLY A 50 3.82 7.44 -25.88
CA GLY A 50 4.94 6.50 -25.92
C GLY A 50 5.15 5.72 -24.62
N ARG A 51 6.41 5.43 -24.29
CA ARG A 51 6.81 4.59 -23.14
C ARG A 51 7.24 5.46 -21.96
N THR A 52 6.50 5.39 -20.86
CA THR A 52 6.85 6.00 -19.58
C THR A 52 7.59 4.98 -18.73
N ALA A 53 8.92 5.11 -18.64
CA ALA A 53 9.73 4.20 -17.84
C ALA A 53 9.52 4.44 -16.34
N PHE A 54 9.56 3.36 -15.57
CA PHE A 54 9.74 3.47 -14.13
C PHE A 54 11.13 4.05 -13.81
N VAL A 55 11.23 4.69 -12.66
CA VAL A 55 12.45 5.29 -12.13
C VAL A 55 12.82 4.57 -10.84
N LYS A 56 14.11 4.24 -10.72
CA LYS A 56 14.71 3.63 -9.54
C LYS A 56 14.43 4.50 -8.32
N ASP A 57 14.32 3.86 -7.17
CA ASP A 57 14.25 4.54 -5.90
C ASP A 57 15.65 4.70 -5.27
N GLY A 58 15.70 5.30 -4.08
CA GLY A 58 16.97 5.58 -3.39
C GLY A 58 17.74 4.32 -2.99
N LEU A 59 17.01 3.23 -2.71
CA LEU A 59 17.60 1.95 -2.33
C LEU A 59 18.25 1.26 -3.53
N ALA A 60 17.61 1.29 -4.70
CA ALA A 60 18.18 0.73 -5.92
C ALA A 60 19.39 1.53 -6.41
N ARG A 61 19.37 2.85 -6.24
CA ARG A 61 20.50 3.72 -6.56
C ARG A 61 20.40 5.05 -5.82
N ALA A 62 21.46 5.39 -5.09
CA ALA A 62 21.60 6.69 -4.45
C ALA A 62 21.44 7.84 -5.46
N GLY A 63 20.66 8.85 -5.09
CA GLY A 63 20.34 10.00 -5.93
C GLY A 63 19.09 9.83 -6.82
N CYS A 64 18.51 8.63 -6.91
CA CYS A 64 17.22 8.44 -7.58
C CYS A 64 16.05 8.63 -6.61
N PRO A 65 14.81 8.94 -7.08
CA PRO A 65 14.44 9.25 -8.45
C PRO A 65 14.98 10.60 -8.95
N ASP A 66 15.44 10.60 -10.20
CA ASP A 66 16.03 11.73 -10.94
C ASP A 66 15.86 11.47 -12.46
N PRO A 67 15.78 12.50 -13.35
CA PRO A 67 15.49 12.30 -14.76
C PRO A 67 16.63 11.67 -15.58
N SER A 68 17.81 11.49 -14.99
CA SER A 68 18.96 10.91 -15.69
C SER A 68 18.72 9.47 -16.14
N ALA A 69 19.41 9.08 -17.21
CA ALA A 69 19.40 7.70 -17.71
C ALA A 69 19.87 6.67 -16.67
N ALA A 70 20.63 7.10 -15.66
CA ALA A 70 21.11 6.25 -14.57
C ALA A 70 19.98 5.75 -13.65
N CYS A 71 18.95 6.58 -13.45
CA CYS A 71 17.78 6.26 -12.64
C CYS A 71 16.66 5.58 -13.44
N ARG A 72 16.71 5.64 -14.78
CA ARG A 72 15.74 4.96 -15.63
C ARG A 72 15.78 3.44 -15.49
N GLU A 73 14.62 2.82 -15.44
CA GLU A 73 14.46 1.37 -15.50
C GLU A 73 14.06 0.88 -16.89
N ARG A 74 14.16 -0.45 -17.08
CA ARG A 74 13.70 -1.12 -18.30
C ARG A 74 12.18 -1.29 -18.32
N ALA A 75 11.55 -1.46 -17.17
CA ALA A 75 10.11 -1.56 -17.05
C ALA A 75 9.48 -0.20 -17.41
N TYR A 76 8.38 -0.22 -18.15
CA TYR A 76 7.65 0.97 -18.55
C TYR A 76 6.16 0.67 -18.65
N LEU A 77 5.38 1.73 -18.61
CA LEU A 77 3.96 1.76 -18.93
C LEU A 77 3.75 2.57 -20.21
N VAL A 78 2.61 2.37 -20.85
CA VAL A 78 2.19 3.10 -22.06
C VAL A 78 0.90 3.87 -21.80
N SER A 79 0.56 4.77 -22.70
CA SER A 79 -0.67 5.58 -22.60
C SER A 79 -1.91 4.73 -22.29
N ALA A 80 -2.77 5.24 -21.42
CA ALA A 80 -3.97 4.63 -20.88
C ALA A 80 -3.77 3.46 -19.90
N ASP A 81 -2.54 3.00 -19.66
CA ASP A 81 -2.27 2.02 -18.61
C ASP A 81 -2.78 2.57 -17.26
N PRO A 82 -3.66 1.83 -16.57
CA PRO A 82 -4.16 2.25 -15.27
C PRO A 82 -3.05 2.18 -14.24
N VAL A 83 -3.10 3.02 -13.21
CA VAL A 83 -2.17 2.98 -12.08
C VAL A 83 -2.88 3.34 -10.78
N ILE A 84 -2.44 2.74 -9.68
CA ILE A 84 -2.73 3.22 -8.33
C ILE A 84 -1.60 4.14 -7.91
N LEU A 85 -1.94 5.34 -7.47
CA LEU A 85 -1.00 6.37 -7.08
C LEU A 85 -0.95 6.47 -5.56
N GLY A 86 0.28 6.50 -5.05
CA GLY A 86 0.59 6.70 -3.64
C GLY A 86 1.26 8.05 -3.41
N GLU A 87 2.31 8.01 -2.60
CA GLU A 87 3.08 9.20 -2.22
C GLU A 87 3.74 9.92 -3.40
N ARG A 88 4.03 11.20 -3.21
CA ARG A 88 4.73 12.04 -4.17
C ARG A 88 6.09 12.44 -3.61
N ARG A 89 7.09 12.50 -4.48
CA ARG A 89 8.43 12.96 -4.16
C ARG A 89 8.93 13.89 -5.26
N GLY A 90 8.92 15.19 -4.99
CA GLY A 90 9.23 16.20 -6.00
C GLY A 90 8.36 16.04 -7.25
N ALA A 91 9.02 15.86 -8.40
CA ALA A 91 8.36 15.66 -9.69
C ALA A 91 7.84 14.22 -9.92
N TYR A 92 8.02 13.30 -8.96
CA TYR A 92 7.67 11.88 -9.11
C TYR A 92 6.47 11.48 -8.26
N VAL A 93 5.74 10.46 -8.72
CA VAL A 93 4.65 9.82 -7.99
C VAL A 93 4.92 8.32 -7.89
N CYS A 94 4.73 7.76 -6.70
CA CYS A 94 4.83 6.33 -6.50
C CYS A 94 3.60 5.68 -7.13
N ALA A 95 3.84 4.73 -8.03
CA ALA A 95 2.78 4.08 -8.78
C ALA A 95 2.85 2.57 -8.66
N HIS A 96 1.67 1.96 -8.57
CA HIS A 96 1.47 0.53 -8.59
C HIS A 96 0.65 0.17 -9.82
N TYR A 97 1.19 -0.75 -10.61
CA TYR A 97 0.56 -1.29 -11.80
C TYR A 97 0.43 -2.79 -11.65
N ARG A 98 -0.64 -3.36 -12.20
CA ARG A 98 -0.75 -4.81 -12.38
C ARG A 98 -1.39 -5.11 -13.73
N GLY A 99 -0.60 -5.68 -14.63
CA GLY A 99 -1.02 -6.03 -15.98
C GLY A 99 -1.97 -7.23 -16.03
N ALA A 100 -2.45 -7.53 -17.24
CA ALA A 100 -3.15 -8.79 -17.49
C ALA A 100 -2.17 -9.96 -17.48
N GLY A 101 -2.42 -10.94 -16.61
CA GLY A 101 -1.56 -12.13 -16.46
C GLY A 101 -0.32 -11.94 -15.59
N ASP A 102 -0.12 -10.77 -14.98
CA ASP A 102 0.97 -10.51 -14.05
C ASP A 102 0.47 -10.66 -12.60
N ASP A 103 1.00 -11.62 -11.85
CA ASP A 103 0.58 -11.89 -10.47
C ASP A 103 1.33 -11.08 -9.41
N MET A 104 2.50 -10.55 -9.73
CA MET A 104 3.31 -9.73 -8.81
C MET A 104 3.00 -8.24 -8.95
N GLY A 105 2.67 -7.79 -10.16
CA GLY A 105 2.56 -6.37 -10.45
C GLY A 105 3.91 -5.66 -10.47
N ARG A 106 3.88 -4.36 -10.74
CA ARG A 106 5.03 -3.46 -10.73
C ARG A 106 4.76 -2.28 -9.82
N THR A 107 5.70 -1.99 -8.92
CA THR A 107 5.72 -0.78 -8.10
C THR A 107 7.00 0.00 -8.41
N GLY A 108 6.90 1.32 -8.53
CA GLY A 108 8.04 2.20 -8.69
C GLY A 108 7.65 3.65 -8.94
N TRP A 109 8.65 4.53 -8.97
CA TRP A 109 8.44 5.95 -9.26
C TRP A 109 8.12 6.16 -10.75
N LEU A 110 7.16 7.04 -11.03
CA LEU A 110 6.88 7.56 -12.37
C LEU A 110 7.01 9.09 -12.38
N PRO A 111 7.41 9.71 -13.51
CA PRO A 111 7.29 11.16 -13.69
C PRO A 111 5.83 11.58 -13.47
N GLY A 112 5.59 12.50 -12.55
CA GLY A 112 4.24 12.91 -12.16
C GLY A 112 3.48 13.59 -13.29
N GLU A 113 4.17 14.27 -14.20
CA GLU A 113 3.59 14.87 -15.41
C GLU A 113 3.12 13.85 -16.45
N ALA A 114 3.64 12.61 -16.38
CA ALA A 114 3.25 11.54 -17.29
C ALA A 114 1.96 10.83 -16.84
N VAL A 115 1.39 11.22 -15.70
CA VAL A 115 0.24 10.59 -15.07
C VAL A 115 -0.90 11.59 -14.94
N ALA A 116 -2.07 11.25 -15.46
CA ALA A 116 -3.31 11.93 -15.15
C ALA A 116 -3.98 11.27 -13.93
N VAL A 117 -4.25 12.07 -12.89
CA VAL A 117 -5.07 11.62 -11.76
C VAL A 117 -6.53 11.63 -12.19
N GLU A 118 -7.25 10.55 -11.91
CA GLU A 118 -8.67 10.45 -12.17
C GLU A 118 -9.47 10.59 -10.88
N PRO A 119 -10.59 11.33 -10.88
CA PRO A 119 -11.44 11.45 -9.71
C PRO A 119 -12.00 10.07 -9.33
N PRO A 120 -12.15 9.77 -8.02
CA PRO A 120 -12.78 8.53 -7.59
C PRO A 120 -14.20 8.41 -8.17
N GLY A 121 -14.45 7.32 -8.90
CA GLY A 121 -15.80 6.98 -9.33
C GLY A 121 -16.67 6.52 -8.16
N ALA A 122 -17.99 6.60 -8.34
CA ALA A 122 -18.93 5.95 -7.42
C ALA A 122 -18.73 4.44 -7.47
N VAL A 123 -18.68 3.79 -6.30
CA VAL A 123 -18.57 2.33 -6.17
C VAL A 123 -19.91 1.80 -5.67
N ALA A 124 -20.58 1.02 -6.50
CA ALA A 124 -21.80 0.32 -6.14
C ALA A 124 -21.48 -0.99 -5.41
N PRO A 125 -22.41 -1.53 -4.60
CA PRO A 125 -22.22 -2.84 -3.94
C PRO A 125 -21.86 -3.97 -4.93
N ALA A 126 -22.41 -3.95 -6.14
CA ALA A 126 -22.12 -4.95 -7.17
C ALA A 126 -20.66 -4.94 -7.67
N ASP A 127 -19.96 -3.80 -7.55
CA ASP A 127 -18.56 -3.65 -7.97
C ASP A 127 -17.59 -4.37 -7.03
N TRP A 128 -18.05 -4.74 -5.84
CA TRP A 128 -17.26 -5.50 -4.87
C TRP A 128 -17.31 -7.00 -5.12
N LEU A 129 -18.41 -7.52 -5.68
CA LEU A 129 -18.70 -8.95 -5.72
C LEU A 129 -17.64 -9.76 -6.49
N GLY A 130 -17.67 -11.08 -6.37
CA GLY A 130 -16.84 -11.99 -7.15
C GLY A 130 -15.52 -12.34 -6.48
N THR A 131 -14.63 -12.93 -7.26
CA THR A 131 -13.37 -13.46 -6.76
C THR A 131 -12.21 -12.57 -7.19
N TRP A 132 -11.47 -12.07 -6.22
CA TRP A 132 -10.31 -11.23 -6.38
C TRP A 132 -9.07 -12.05 -6.08
N THR A 133 -8.06 -12.03 -6.95
CA THR A 133 -6.84 -12.83 -6.76
C THR A 133 -5.60 -11.98 -6.85
N ARG A 134 -4.54 -12.44 -6.18
CA ARG A 134 -3.13 -12.08 -6.41
C ARG A 134 -2.26 -13.33 -6.22
N ALA A 135 -0.95 -13.21 -6.41
CA ALA A 135 -0.04 -14.30 -6.09
C ALA A 135 -0.32 -14.86 -4.68
N GLU A 136 -0.52 -16.19 -4.60
CA GLU A 136 -0.73 -16.93 -3.35
C GLU A 136 -1.92 -16.48 -2.48
N ALA A 137 -2.90 -15.75 -3.04
CA ALA A 137 -4.08 -15.37 -2.26
C ALA A 137 -5.31 -15.03 -3.09
N ARG A 138 -6.46 -15.20 -2.44
CA ARG A 138 -7.79 -14.99 -3.00
C ARG A 138 -8.68 -14.33 -1.97
N ILE A 139 -9.56 -13.43 -2.43
CA ILE A 139 -10.65 -12.88 -1.66
C ILE A 139 -11.94 -13.07 -2.45
N ARG A 140 -12.89 -13.81 -1.88
CA ARG A 140 -14.24 -13.95 -2.41
C ARG A 140 -15.16 -12.98 -1.69
N ILE A 141 -15.90 -12.20 -2.46
CA ILE A 141 -16.88 -11.25 -1.95
C ILE A 141 -18.25 -11.62 -2.51
N THR A 142 -19.19 -11.91 -1.63
CA THR A 142 -20.56 -12.27 -1.99
C THR A 142 -21.58 -11.38 -1.31
N GLN A 143 -22.79 -11.34 -1.86
CA GLN A 143 -23.91 -10.73 -1.16
C GLN A 143 -24.23 -11.56 0.10
N ALA A 144 -24.49 -10.87 1.21
CA ALA A 144 -24.98 -11.51 2.42
C ALA A 144 -26.52 -11.54 2.43
N ASP A 145 -27.11 -12.29 3.37
CA ASP A 145 -28.56 -12.44 3.50
C ASP A 145 -29.26 -11.11 3.81
N LYS A 146 -28.59 -10.21 4.54
CA LYS A 146 -29.13 -8.89 4.86
C LYS A 146 -28.76 -7.88 3.77
N PRO A 147 -29.73 -7.10 3.25
CA PRO A 147 -29.46 -6.06 2.25
C PRO A 147 -28.39 -5.08 2.71
N GLY A 148 -27.48 -4.72 1.81
CA GLY A 148 -26.38 -3.79 2.07
C GLY A 148 -25.16 -4.41 2.77
N LEU A 149 -25.25 -5.65 3.26
CA LEU A 149 -24.11 -6.38 3.78
C LEU A 149 -23.47 -7.26 2.69
N LEU A 150 -22.14 -7.33 2.72
CA LEU A 150 -21.35 -8.24 1.90
C LEU A 150 -20.56 -9.18 2.81
N THR A 151 -20.42 -10.43 2.40
CA THR A 151 -19.54 -11.42 3.03
C THR A 151 -18.21 -11.41 2.31
N PHE A 152 -17.13 -11.23 3.06
CA PHE A 152 -15.75 -11.26 2.61
C PHE A 152 -15.09 -12.50 3.17
N GLY A 153 -14.55 -13.35 2.31
CA GLY A 153 -13.73 -14.50 2.69
C GLY A 153 -12.37 -14.43 2.00
N GLY A 154 -11.30 -14.46 2.78
CA GLY A 154 -9.93 -14.43 2.27
C GLY A 154 -9.19 -15.72 2.59
N ASP A 155 -8.46 -16.23 1.61
CA ASP A 155 -7.48 -17.31 1.77
C ASP A 155 -6.13 -16.82 1.26
N ALA A 156 -5.06 -17.05 2.02
CA ALA A 156 -3.70 -16.73 1.61
C ALA A 156 -2.74 -17.83 2.03
N THR A 157 -1.69 -17.99 1.23
CA THR A 157 -0.57 -18.85 1.54
C THR A 157 0.74 -18.06 1.51
N TRP A 158 1.76 -18.60 2.16
CA TRP A 158 3.13 -18.20 1.93
C TRP A 158 4.00 -19.42 1.64
N GLY A 159 4.62 -19.42 0.46
CA GLY A 159 5.53 -20.45 0.01
C GLY A 159 4.88 -21.61 -0.72
N ALA A 160 3.60 -21.50 -1.08
CA ALA A 160 2.89 -22.53 -1.83
C ALA A 160 3.38 -22.65 -3.29
N GLY A 161 3.92 -21.57 -3.86
CA GLY A 161 4.52 -21.56 -5.19
C GLY A 161 5.91 -22.19 -5.30
N ASP A 162 6.53 -22.58 -4.17
CA ASP A 162 7.81 -23.30 -4.12
C ASP A 162 7.55 -24.80 -3.84
N PRO A 163 7.71 -25.69 -4.83
CA PRO A 163 7.45 -27.13 -4.67
C PRO A 163 8.32 -27.79 -3.60
N GLU A 164 9.56 -27.34 -3.42
CA GLU A 164 10.50 -27.91 -2.43
C GLU A 164 10.09 -27.52 -1.02
N ARG A 165 9.60 -26.28 -0.86
CA ARG A 165 9.03 -25.80 0.39
C ARG A 165 7.73 -26.51 0.71
N ALA A 166 6.84 -26.65 -0.26
CA ALA A 166 5.58 -27.35 -0.12
C ALA A 166 5.77 -28.81 0.30
N ARG A 167 6.69 -29.54 -0.35
CA ARG A 167 6.99 -30.94 0.00
C ARG A 167 7.49 -31.11 1.43
N ARG A 168 8.16 -30.09 1.99
CA ARG A 168 8.69 -30.10 3.37
C ARG A 168 7.69 -29.58 4.40
N GLY A 169 6.44 -29.32 4.02
CA GLY A 169 5.41 -28.77 4.92
C GLY A 169 5.67 -27.32 5.32
N GLY A 170 6.50 -26.59 4.57
CA GLY A 170 6.87 -25.20 4.88
C GLY A 170 5.87 -24.14 4.41
N VAL A 171 4.64 -24.53 4.06
CA VAL A 171 3.60 -23.60 3.61
C VAL A 171 2.86 -23.07 4.82
N HIS A 172 2.81 -21.75 4.93
CA HIS A 172 2.00 -21.09 5.95
C HIS A 172 0.67 -20.66 5.32
N ILE A 173 -0.40 -20.73 6.09
CA ILE A 173 -1.77 -20.46 5.63
C ILE A 173 -2.36 -19.36 6.50
N GLY A 174 -3.21 -18.55 5.91
CA GLY A 174 -4.01 -17.54 6.59
C GLY A 174 -5.39 -17.45 5.98
N GLU A 175 -6.36 -17.16 6.82
CA GLU A 175 -7.76 -17.07 6.46
C GLU A 175 -8.40 -15.91 7.21
N PHE A 176 -9.38 -15.27 6.59
CA PHE A 176 -10.28 -14.37 7.29
C PHE A 176 -11.70 -14.50 6.75
N ALA A 177 -12.68 -14.24 7.60
CA ALA A 177 -14.06 -14.13 7.20
C ALA A 177 -14.72 -12.95 7.93
N GLY A 178 -15.58 -12.22 7.24
CA GLY A 178 -16.34 -11.15 7.85
C GLY A 178 -17.51 -10.69 6.99
N THR A 179 -18.60 -10.30 7.64
CA THR A 179 -19.79 -9.76 6.99
C THR A 179 -20.00 -8.32 7.43
N VAL A 180 -19.82 -7.37 6.51
CA VAL A 180 -19.90 -5.92 6.82
C VAL A 180 -20.58 -5.15 5.69
N ALA A 181 -21.07 -3.95 6.01
CA ALA A 181 -21.50 -2.98 5.01
C ALA A 181 -20.29 -2.18 4.53
N PRO A 182 -19.91 -2.22 3.24
CA PRO A 182 -18.90 -1.32 2.70
C PRO A 182 -19.36 0.14 2.79
N GLN A 183 -18.43 1.04 3.12
CA GLN A 183 -18.62 2.47 3.10
C GLN A 183 -18.09 3.02 1.76
N GLY A 184 -18.97 3.01 0.75
CA GLY A 184 -18.61 3.37 -0.62
C GLY A 184 -17.53 2.45 -1.19
N ALA A 185 -16.33 3.00 -1.39
CA ALA A 185 -15.18 2.28 -1.92
C ALA A 185 -14.34 1.58 -0.83
N ALA A 186 -14.68 1.69 0.45
CA ALA A 186 -13.90 1.12 1.56
C ALA A 186 -14.67 0.09 2.38
N ALA A 187 -13.96 -0.92 2.90
CA ALA A 187 -14.45 -1.84 3.93
C ALA A 187 -13.29 -2.16 4.87
N SER A 188 -13.54 -2.25 6.17
CA SER A 188 -12.54 -2.64 7.15
C SER A 188 -13.20 -3.29 8.36
N PHE A 189 -12.54 -4.30 8.92
CA PHE A 189 -13.02 -5.00 10.10
C PHE A 189 -11.90 -5.77 10.79
N ALA A 190 -12.12 -6.07 12.07
CA ALA A 190 -11.40 -7.11 12.79
C ALA A 190 -12.23 -8.40 12.76
N VAL A 191 -11.56 -9.55 12.72
CA VAL A 191 -12.19 -10.87 12.85
C VAL A 191 -12.33 -11.19 14.34
N GLY A 192 -13.56 -11.15 14.86
CA GLY A 192 -13.88 -11.58 16.23
C GLY A 192 -14.45 -12.99 16.28
N GLU A 193 -14.56 -13.54 17.49
CA GLU A 193 -15.09 -14.89 17.74
C GLU A 193 -16.50 -15.12 17.15
N ASN A 194 -17.34 -14.09 17.19
CA ASN A 194 -18.74 -14.14 16.73
C ASN A 194 -18.95 -13.43 15.37
N GLY A 195 -17.88 -13.16 14.63
CA GLY A 195 -17.91 -12.50 13.33
C GLY A 195 -17.18 -11.16 13.31
N ALA A 196 -17.40 -10.39 12.24
CA ALA A 196 -16.70 -9.13 12.03
C ALA A 196 -17.06 -8.07 13.08
N LEU A 197 -16.04 -7.40 13.59
CA LEU A 197 -16.13 -6.28 14.52
C LEU A 197 -15.60 -5.00 13.86
N PRO A 198 -15.95 -3.80 14.36
CA PRO A 198 -15.23 -2.58 14.01
C PRO A 198 -13.72 -2.79 14.16
N VAL A 199 -12.93 -2.31 13.20
CA VAL A 199 -11.50 -2.64 13.11
C VAL A 199 -10.70 -2.11 14.32
N GLU A 200 -11.19 -1.04 14.94
CA GLU A 200 -10.65 -0.42 16.15
C GLU A 200 -10.98 -1.22 17.42
N ALA A 201 -12.02 -2.06 17.39
CA ALA A 201 -12.44 -2.87 18.52
C ALA A 201 -11.67 -4.19 18.64
N GLY A 202 -10.98 -4.63 17.58
CA GLY A 202 -10.08 -5.79 17.66
C GLY A 202 -8.78 -5.43 18.38
N ASP A 203 -8.16 -6.43 19.00
CA ASP A 203 -6.83 -6.32 19.59
C ASP A 203 -5.73 -6.38 18.54
N ALA A 204 -4.49 -6.05 18.92
CA ALA A 204 -3.36 -6.06 17.98
C ALA A 204 -3.09 -7.45 17.37
N SER A 205 -3.44 -8.52 18.10
CA SER A 205 -3.33 -9.92 17.67
C SER A 205 -4.51 -10.44 16.88
N ASP A 206 -5.62 -9.69 16.83
CA ASP A 206 -6.77 -10.10 16.03
C ASP A 206 -6.46 -9.85 14.56
N CYS A 207 -6.95 -10.72 13.67
CA CYS A 207 -6.84 -10.47 12.24
C CYS A 207 -7.64 -9.19 11.89
N LYS A 208 -6.94 -8.19 11.35
CA LYS A 208 -7.53 -6.94 10.88
C LYS A 208 -7.25 -6.76 9.41
N VAL A 209 -8.30 -6.41 8.67
CA VAL A 209 -8.21 -6.20 7.22
C VAL A 209 -8.84 -4.87 6.82
N TRP A 210 -8.22 -4.23 5.84
CA TRP A 210 -8.72 -3.05 5.16
C TRP A 210 -8.75 -3.34 3.67
N LEU A 211 -9.87 -3.03 3.04
CA LEU A 211 -10.10 -3.27 1.62
C LEU A 211 -10.60 -1.99 0.97
N ARG A 212 -10.10 -1.69 -0.23
CA ARG A 212 -10.54 -0.54 -1.00
C ARG A 212 -10.66 -0.85 -2.49
N ARG A 213 -11.79 -0.48 -3.08
CA ARG A 213 -11.96 -0.45 -4.53
C ARG A 213 -11.28 0.78 -5.11
N VAL A 214 -10.34 0.57 -6.03
CA VAL A 214 -9.63 1.64 -6.75
C VAL A 214 -9.60 1.27 -8.22
N GLY A 215 -10.43 1.93 -9.02
CA GLY A 215 -10.62 1.58 -10.44
C GLY A 215 -10.94 0.08 -10.61
N PRO A 216 -10.17 -0.64 -11.44
CA PRO A 216 -10.41 -2.07 -11.68
C PRO A 216 -9.90 -2.99 -10.55
N TRP A 217 -9.22 -2.47 -9.52
CA TRP A 217 -8.53 -3.28 -8.52
C TRP A 217 -9.13 -3.21 -7.13
N LEU A 218 -8.91 -4.28 -6.37
CA LEU A 218 -9.13 -4.31 -4.94
C LEU A 218 -7.77 -4.18 -4.25
N VAL A 219 -7.52 -3.06 -3.59
CA VAL A 219 -6.35 -2.86 -2.72
C VAL A 219 -6.69 -3.42 -1.36
N VAL A 220 -5.77 -4.19 -0.79
CA VAL A 220 -5.96 -4.79 0.52
C VAL A 220 -4.74 -4.52 1.37
N ASP A 221 -4.99 -4.32 2.66
CA ASP A 221 -4.01 -4.19 3.72
C ASP A 221 -4.44 -5.07 4.90
N ASP A 222 -3.48 -5.54 5.67
CA ASP A 222 -3.71 -6.35 6.87
C ASP A 222 -2.64 -6.06 7.93
N ASN A 223 -2.94 -6.43 9.18
CA ASN A 223 -2.02 -6.24 10.31
C ASN A 223 -1.03 -7.40 10.50
N LEU A 224 -0.93 -8.33 9.54
CA LEU A 224 -0.10 -9.54 9.62
C LEU A 224 -0.50 -10.54 10.71
N ALA A 225 -1.70 -10.39 11.28
CA ALA A 225 -2.26 -11.31 12.28
C ALA A 225 -3.32 -12.27 11.69
N CYS A 226 -3.42 -12.32 10.36
CA CYS A 226 -4.44 -13.08 9.64
C CYS A 226 -4.00 -14.48 9.22
N GLY A 227 -2.94 -15.02 9.83
CA GLY A 227 -2.42 -16.33 9.48
C GLY A 227 -1.04 -16.62 10.09
N GLY A 228 -0.39 -17.64 9.55
CA GLY A 228 0.97 -18.01 9.91
C GLY A 228 2.01 -16.96 9.53
N VAL A 229 3.25 -17.17 9.97
CA VAL A 229 4.39 -16.27 9.73
C VAL A 229 4.52 -15.92 8.24
N ASN A 230 4.77 -14.65 7.90
CA ASN A 230 4.87 -14.15 6.52
C ASN A 230 3.61 -14.25 5.65
N VAL A 231 2.50 -14.78 6.18
CA VAL A 231 1.22 -14.69 5.48
C VAL A 231 0.72 -13.25 5.61
N THR A 232 0.29 -12.71 4.50
CA THR A 232 -0.29 -11.37 4.43
C THR A 232 -1.39 -11.37 3.39
N PHE A 233 -2.39 -10.51 3.58
CA PHE A 233 -3.38 -10.21 2.55
C PHE A 233 -3.07 -8.93 1.78
N ARG A 234 -2.05 -8.17 2.20
CA ARG A 234 -1.62 -6.94 1.56
C ARG A 234 -1.30 -7.13 0.07
N GLY A 235 -1.87 -6.26 -0.77
CA GLY A 235 -1.52 -6.19 -2.18
C GLY A 235 -2.64 -5.70 -3.09
N LEU A 236 -2.36 -5.74 -4.40
CA LEU A 236 -3.30 -5.34 -5.45
C LEU A 236 -3.92 -6.58 -6.10
N TYR A 237 -5.23 -6.72 -5.93
CA TYR A 237 -5.99 -7.84 -6.47
C TYR A 237 -6.72 -7.44 -7.73
N ARG A 238 -6.86 -8.42 -8.62
CA ARG A 238 -7.70 -8.35 -9.80
C ARG A 238 -8.90 -9.23 -9.64
N ARG A 239 -10.04 -8.79 -10.16
CA ARG A 239 -11.20 -9.65 -10.32
C ARG A 239 -10.86 -10.74 -11.35
N GLN A 240 -11.18 -11.99 -11.02
CA GLN A 240 -11.23 -13.05 -12.01
C GLN A 240 -12.33 -12.71 -13.03
N PRO A 241 -12.12 -13.04 -14.32
CA PRO A 241 -13.13 -12.89 -15.36
C PRO A 241 -14.45 -13.60 -15.01
#